data_AF-A0A5D3YAE3-F1
#
_entry.id   AF-A0A5D3YAE3-F1
#
_cell.length_a   1.000
_cell.length_b   1.000
_cell.length_c   1.000
_cell.angle_alpha   90.00
_cell.angle_beta   90.00
_cell.angle_gamma   90.00
#
_symmetry.space_group_name_H-M   'P 1'
#
loop_
_entity.id
_entity.type
_entity.pdbx_description
1 polymer ?
#
loop_
_entity_poly.entity_id
_entity_poly.type
_entity_poly.pdbx_seq_one_letter_code
_entity_poly.pdbx_strand_id
1 'polypeptide(L)'
;MELRPIRLHVAGDVTPEEKLLTQTPIQREELAKQILASVAWIYRYWLPYRQATSERTIVTTFQRDHPKIGRNDPCPCGSGKKYKKCCGITGILH
;
A
#
# COMPACT_ATOMS: atom_id res chain seq x y z
N MET A 1 24.66 -3.34 -7.83
CA MET A 1 24.72 -4.10 -6.55
C MET A 1 23.44 -3.92 -5.75
N GLU A 2 22.83 -2.74 -5.74
CA GLU A 2 21.82 -2.38 -4.73
C GLU A 2 20.46 -3.07 -4.86
N LEU A 3 20.03 -3.52 -6.05
CA LEU A 3 18.73 -4.23 -6.19
C LEU A 3 18.84 -5.58 -6.91
N ARG A 4 20.08 -6.00 -7.19
CA ARG A 4 20.36 -7.22 -7.95
C ARG A 4 19.75 -8.47 -7.29
N PRO A 5 19.79 -8.63 -5.95
CA PRO A 5 19.13 -9.76 -5.28
C PRO A 5 17.63 -9.83 -5.53
N ILE A 6 16.94 -8.68 -5.45
CA ILE A 6 15.49 -8.61 -5.66
C ILE A 6 15.16 -8.87 -7.13
N ARG A 7 15.91 -8.27 -8.06
CA ARG A 7 15.71 -8.44 -9.51
C ARG A 7 15.88 -9.89 -9.93
N LEU A 8 17.00 -10.53 -9.59
CA LEU A 8 17.32 -11.87 -10.09
C LEU A 8 16.43 -12.98 -9.51
N HIS A 9 15.75 -12.72 -8.39
CA HIS A 9 14.83 -13.67 -7.77
C HIS A 9 13.35 -13.46 -8.13
N VAL A 10 12.94 -12.24 -8.50
CA VAL A 10 11.52 -11.88 -8.65
C VAL A 10 11.16 -11.43 -10.07
N ALA A 11 12.11 -10.93 -10.87
CA ALA A 11 11.81 -10.45 -12.21
C ALA A 11 11.49 -11.62 -13.16
N GLY A 12 10.46 -11.47 -14.00
CA GLY A 12 10.06 -12.48 -14.99
C GLY A 12 10.90 -12.47 -16.27
N ASP A 13 11.70 -11.42 -16.47
CA ASP A 13 12.44 -11.06 -17.68
C ASP A 13 13.96 -11.05 -17.45
N VAL A 14 14.47 -12.09 -16.79
CA VAL A 14 15.90 -12.24 -16.49
C VAL A 14 16.66 -12.69 -17.75
N THR A 15 17.77 -12.03 -18.09
CA THR A 15 18.57 -12.43 -19.26
C THR A 15 19.23 -13.80 -19.05
N PRO A 16 19.66 -14.51 -20.11
CA PRO A 16 20.38 -15.79 -19.98
C PRO A 16 21.65 -15.68 -19.11
N GLU A 17 22.36 -14.56 -19.22
CA GLU A 17 23.55 -14.22 -18.44
C GLU A 17 23.22 -13.96 -16.97
N GLU A 18 22.13 -13.24 -16.71
CA GLU A 18 21.65 -13.00 -15.35
C GLU A 18 21.15 -14.30 -14.68
N LYS A 19 20.57 -15.22 -15.48
CA LYS A 19 20.14 -16.53 -15.01
C LYS A 19 21.31 -17.38 -14.54
N LEU A 20 22.48 -17.30 -15.21
CA LEU A 20 23.74 -17.96 -14.79
C LEU A 20 24.19 -17.56 -13.38
N LEU A 21 23.81 -16.37 -12.91
CA LEU A 21 24.15 -15.89 -11.58
C LEU A 21 23.27 -16.47 -10.46
N THR A 22 22.22 -17.23 -10.79
CA THR A 22 21.30 -17.85 -9.82
C THR A 22 21.02 -19.33 -10.14
N GLN A 23 21.87 -19.97 -10.96
CA GLN A 23 21.68 -21.36 -11.36
C GLN A 23 21.88 -22.34 -10.20
N THR A 24 22.83 -22.08 -9.31
CA THR A 24 23.15 -22.99 -8.21
C THR A 24 22.58 -22.51 -6.87
N PRO A 25 22.33 -23.42 -5.90
CA PRO A 25 21.88 -23.04 -4.57
C PRO A 25 22.84 -22.08 -3.85
N ILE A 26 24.14 -22.29 -4.00
CA ILE A 26 25.19 -21.47 -3.38
C ILE A 26 25.15 -20.03 -3.93
N GLN A 27 24.99 -19.88 -5.24
CA GLN A 27 24.86 -18.55 -5.86
C GLN A 27 23.65 -17.78 -5.34
N ARG A 28 22.52 -18.48 -5.15
CA ARG A 28 21.30 -17.89 -4.57
C ARG A 28 21.49 -17.49 -3.12
N GLU A 29 22.17 -18.32 -2.34
CA GLU A 29 22.47 -18.03 -0.93
C GLU A 29 23.39 -16.81 -0.80
N GLU A 30 24.44 -16.73 -1.61
CA GLU A 30 25.37 -15.59 -1.62
C GLU A 30 24.68 -14.29 -2.05
N LEU A 31 23.75 -14.39 -3.01
CA LEU A 31 22.93 -13.28 -3.43
C LEU A 31 21.93 -12.86 -2.34
N ALA A 32 21.37 -13.82 -1.60
CA ALA A 32 20.44 -13.56 -0.50
C ALA A 32 21.08 -12.77 0.65
N LYS A 33 22.38 -12.98 0.93
CA LYS A 33 23.12 -12.18 1.93
C LYS A 33 23.11 -10.68 1.63
N GLN A 34 22.96 -10.31 0.36
CA GLN A 34 22.93 -8.91 -0.07
C GLN A 34 21.53 -8.26 0.07
N ILE A 35 20.47 -9.03 0.36
CA ILE A 35 19.10 -8.52 0.49
C ILE A 35 19.02 -7.42 1.56
N LEU A 36 19.71 -7.61 2.69
CA LEU A 36 19.67 -6.62 3.78
C LEU A 36 20.21 -5.26 3.33
N ALA A 37 21.32 -5.27 2.58
CA ALA A 37 21.89 -4.05 1.99
C ALA A 37 20.95 -3.42 0.96
N SER A 38 20.29 -4.23 0.13
CA SER A 38 19.25 -3.76 -0.80
C SER A 38 18.09 -3.06 -0.10
N VAL A 39 17.58 -3.65 0.98
CA VAL A 39 16.49 -3.05 1.76
C VAL A 39 16.92 -1.75 2.41
N ALA A 40 18.12 -1.71 3.00
CA ALA A 40 18.67 -0.50 3.60
C ALA A 40 18.81 0.64 2.56
N TRP A 41 19.22 0.30 1.34
CA TRP A 41 19.30 1.25 0.23
C TRP A 41 17.93 1.78 -0.17
N ILE A 42 16.94 0.91 -0.38
CA ILE A 42 15.56 1.31 -0.70
C ILE A 42 15.04 2.26 0.38
N TYR A 43 15.24 1.91 1.65
CA TYR A 43 14.84 2.75 2.77
C TYR A 43 15.48 4.15 2.69
N ARG A 44 16.80 4.21 2.50
CA ARG A 44 17.57 5.46 2.43
C ARG A 44 17.14 6.33 1.24
N TYR A 45 16.93 5.72 0.07
CA TYR A 45 16.50 6.41 -1.14
C TYR A 45 15.14 7.11 -0.93
N TRP A 46 14.18 6.43 -0.29
CA TRP A 46 12.84 6.99 -0.04
C TRP A 46 12.74 7.84 1.23
N LEU A 47 13.77 7.88 2.08
CA LEU A 47 13.77 8.63 3.33
C LEU A 47 13.48 10.13 3.15
N PRO A 48 14.17 10.88 2.26
CA PRO A 48 13.89 12.32 2.09
C PRO A 48 12.49 12.60 1.54
N TYR A 49 11.98 11.73 0.67
CA TYR A 49 10.62 11.86 0.12
C TYR A 49 9.55 11.62 1.18
N ARG A 50 9.77 10.68 2.11
CA ARG A 50 8.86 10.45 3.24
C ARG A 50 8.81 11.64 4.20
N GLN A 51 9.98 12.21 4.52
CA GLN A 51 10.09 13.37 5.41
C GLN A 51 9.39 14.59 4.81
N ALA A 52 9.57 14.85 3.50
CA ALA A 52 8.90 15.93 2.80
C ALA A 52 7.37 15.76 2.74
N THR A 53 6.85 14.53 2.62
CA THR A 53 5.39 14.27 2.67
C THR A 53 4.81 14.44 4.07
N SER A 54 5.52 14.03 5.12
CA SER A 54 5.10 14.26 6.51
C SER A 54 5.12 15.73 6.91
N GLU A 55 6.08 16.50 6.41
CA GLU A 55 6.14 17.95 6.67
C GLU A 55 5.04 18.73 5.92
N ARG A 56 4.64 18.27 4.72
CA ARG A 56 3.56 18.90 3.94
C ARG A 56 2.16 18.58 4.44
N THR A 57 1.99 17.59 5.31
CA THR A 57 0.66 17.14 5.73
C THR A 57 0.60 16.99 7.24
N ILE A 58 0.21 18.07 7.92
CA ILE A 58 -0.51 17.94 9.18
C ILE A 58 -1.82 17.24 8.79
N VAL A 59 -1.83 15.90 8.79
CA VAL A 59 -3.03 15.11 8.46
C VAL A 59 -4.03 15.34 9.59
N THR A 60 -4.78 16.43 9.52
CA THR A 60 -6.00 16.57 10.30
C THR A 60 -6.97 15.55 9.73
N THR A 61 -7.33 14.54 10.52
CA THR A 61 -8.38 13.61 10.16
C THR A 61 -9.63 14.40 9.80
N PHE A 62 -10.26 14.09 8.66
CA PHE A 62 -11.47 14.77 8.22
C PHE A 62 -12.54 14.65 9.32
N GLN A 63 -12.85 15.77 9.98
CA GLN A 63 -13.93 15.85 10.95
C GLN A 63 -15.23 16.04 10.16
N ARG A 64 -16.24 15.24 10.48
CA ARG A 64 -17.58 15.43 9.90
C ARG A 64 -18.21 16.64 10.57
N ASP A 65 -18.78 17.55 9.78
CA ASP A 65 -19.57 18.67 10.31
C ASP A 65 -20.84 18.20 11.03
N HIS A 66 -21.30 16.99 10.72
CA HIS A 66 -22.51 16.39 11.27
C HIS A 66 -22.22 15.10 12.04
N PRO A 67 -23.01 14.79 13.08
CA PRO A 67 -22.89 13.55 13.83
C PRO A 67 -23.06 12.34 12.91
N LYS A 68 -22.36 11.24 13.24
CA LYS A 68 -22.48 9.99 12.51
C LYS A 68 -23.91 9.47 12.62
N ILE A 69 -24.61 9.37 11.50
CA ILE A 69 -25.96 8.80 11.46
C ILE A 69 -25.94 7.32 11.86
N GLY A 70 -26.79 6.97 12.81
CA GLY A 70 -26.99 5.61 13.28
C GLY A 70 -27.77 4.78 12.27
N ARG A 71 -27.48 3.48 12.23
CA ARG A 71 -28.12 2.55 11.28
C ARG A 71 -29.66 2.49 11.43
N ASN A 72 -30.20 2.77 12.61
CA ASN A 72 -31.64 2.74 12.90
C ASN A 72 -32.33 4.12 12.90
N ASP A 73 -31.57 5.21 12.74
CA ASP A 73 -32.08 6.58 12.79
C ASP A 73 -32.97 6.88 11.58
N PRO A 74 -33.85 7.90 11.66
CA PRO A 74 -34.60 8.37 10.49
C PRO A 74 -33.66 8.77 9.36
N CYS A 75 -33.98 8.35 8.13
CA CYS A 75 -33.16 8.63 6.97
C CYS A 75 -33.23 10.11 6.58
N PRO A 76 -32.08 10.78 6.31
CA PRO A 76 -32.04 12.23 6.07
C PRO A 76 -32.64 12.63 4.71
N CYS A 77 -32.96 11.68 3.83
CA CYS A 77 -33.65 11.96 2.57
C CYS A 77 -35.16 12.23 2.73
N GLY A 78 -35.69 12.25 3.96
CA GLY A 78 -37.10 12.56 4.22
C GLY A 78 -38.08 11.42 3.94
N SER A 79 -37.59 10.21 3.64
CA SER A 79 -38.45 9.06 3.29
C SER A 79 -39.27 8.47 4.46
N GLY A 80 -39.04 8.93 5.69
CA GLY A 80 -39.64 8.38 6.91
C GLY A 80 -39.15 6.98 7.30
N LYS A 81 -38.24 6.37 6.52
CA LYS A 81 -37.68 5.04 6.78
C LYS A 81 -36.41 5.13 7.64
N LYS A 82 -36.04 4.04 8.33
CA LYS A 82 -34.74 3.91 9.00
C LYS A 82 -33.60 3.97 7.98
N TYR A 83 -32.45 4.59 8.30
CA TYR A 83 -31.30 4.73 7.40
C TYR A 83 -30.90 3.40 6.73
N LYS A 84 -30.82 2.30 7.50
CA LYS A 84 -30.52 0.95 6.97
C LYS A 84 -31.52 0.35 6.00
N LYS A 85 -32.71 0.93 5.90
CA LYS A 85 -33.79 0.50 5.01
C LYS A 85 -34.00 1.49 3.86
N CYS A 86 -33.10 2.46 3.69
CA CYS A 86 -33.18 3.55 2.72
C CYS A 86 -31.78 3.84 2.18
N CYS A 87 -31.23 5.06 2.33
CA CYS A 87 -29.91 5.44 1.81
C CYS A 87 -28.73 4.59 2.34
N GLY A 88 -28.91 3.86 3.44
CA GLY A 88 -27.92 2.91 3.96
C GLY A 88 -27.96 1.52 3.30
N ILE A 89 -28.77 1.30 2.28
CA ILE A 89 -28.79 0.08 1.46
C ILE A 89 -27.94 0.29 0.22
N THR A 90 -26.97 -0.59 0.00
CA THR A 90 -26.24 -0.69 -1.27
C THR A 90 -27.21 -1.15 -2.37
N GLY A 91 -27.52 -0.26 -3.32
CA GLY A 91 -28.39 -0.58 -4.47
C GLY A 91 -29.67 0.24 -4.56
N ILE A 92 -30.00 1.04 -3.54
CA ILE A 92 -31.03 2.08 -3.66
C ILE A 92 -30.31 3.41 -3.84
N LEU A 93 -30.12 3.81 -5.10
CA LEU A 93 -29.83 5.20 -5.46
C LEU A 93 -31.13 5.99 -5.24
N HIS A 94 -31.18 6.69 -4.11
CA HIS A 94 -32.19 7.72 -3.86
C HIS A 94 -31.78 9.02 -4.54
#